data_AF-A0A6H1R4G5-F1
#
_entry.id   AF-A0A6H1R4G5-F1
#
_cell.length_a   1.000
_cell.length_b   1.000
_cell.length_c   1.000
_cell.angle_alpha   90.00
_cell.angle_beta   90.00
_cell.angle_gamma   90.00
#
_symmetry.space_group_name_H-M   'P 1'
#
loop_
_entity.id
_entity.type
_entity.pdbx_description
1 polymer ?
#
loop_
_entity_poly.entity_id
_entity_poly.type
_entity_poly.pdbx_seq_one_letter_code
_entity_poly.pdbx_strand_id
1 'polypeptide(L)'
;MSEGLHFRRVPGLRAVDLTLSTRTVDLGGELLAYPGMLITRTVNGTPVAEEWLPVGDDPTEADDEHVIKRLHAALCWQHGTANNTTRPGA
;
A
#
# COMPACT_ATOMS: atom_id res chain seq x y z
N MET A 1 -31.99 3.92 14.44
CA MET A 1 -31.18 3.15 15.40
C MET A 1 -30.24 2.30 14.57
N SER A 2 -29.03 2.80 14.33
CA SER A 2 -28.04 2.11 13.49
C SER A 2 -27.12 1.35 14.42
N GLU A 3 -27.18 0.02 14.37
CA GLU A 3 -26.36 -0.86 15.20
C GLU A 3 -24.89 -0.61 14.89
N GLY A 4 -24.13 -0.21 15.90
CA GLY A 4 -22.70 -0.08 15.80
C GLY A 4 -22.10 -1.45 15.56
N LEU A 5 -21.51 -1.66 14.38
CA LEU A 5 -20.59 -2.77 14.14
C LEU A 5 -19.43 -2.64 15.13
N HIS A 6 -19.54 -3.34 16.26
CA HIS A 6 -18.47 -3.50 17.20
C HIS A 6 -17.40 -4.37 16.53
N PHE A 7 -16.48 -3.73 15.81
CA PHE A 7 -15.24 -4.36 15.39
C PHE A 7 -14.47 -4.71 16.65
N ARG A 8 -14.60 -5.97 17.09
CA ARG A 8 -13.75 -6.54 18.12
C ARG A 8 -12.32 -6.39 17.60
N ARG A 9 -11.54 -5.53 18.25
CA ARG A 9 -10.15 -5.26 17.90
C ARG A 9 -9.39 -6.58 18.06
N VAL A 10 -9.14 -7.28 16.96
CA VAL A 10 -8.34 -8.50 16.96
C VAL A 10 -6.88 -8.04 17.15
N PRO A 11 -6.20 -8.38 18.26
CA PRO A 11 -4.81 -8.00 18.46
C PRO A 11 -3.95 -8.61 17.35
N GLY A 12 -3.17 -7.77 16.67
CA GLY A 12 -2.37 -8.18 15.52
C GLY A 12 -3.13 -8.19 14.19
N LEU A 13 -4.33 -7.59 14.12
CA LEU A 13 -5.02 -7.40 12.84
C LEU A 13 -4.14 -6.58 11.90
N ARG A 14 -3.70 -7.22 10.83
CA ARG A 14 -3.04 -6.57 9.70
C ARG A 14 -4.09 -6.26 8.64
N ALA A 15 -4.07 -5.04 8.14
CA ALA A 15 -4.92 -4.59 7.04
C ALA A 15 -4.07 -3.90 5.97
N VAL A 16 -4.51 -4.02 4.73
CA VAL A 16 -3.95 -3.32 3.58
C VAL A 16 -5.09 -2.50 2.97
N ASP A 17 -4.90 -1.20 2.89
CA ASP A 17 -5.83 -0.26 2.29
C ASP A 17 -5.22 0.29 0.99
N LEU A 18 -6.05 0.41 -0.05
CA LEU A 18 -5.67 0.99 -1.34
C LEU A 18 -6.51 2.25 -1.59
N THR A 19 -5.86 3.39 -1.76
CA THR A 19 -6.53 4.67 -2.00
C THR A 19 -5.97 5.34 -3.25
N LEU A 20 -6.85 5.79 -4.15
CA LEU A 20 -6.44 6.66 -5.25
C LEU A 20 -6.15 8.06 -4.68
N SER A 21 -4.97 8.57 -4.99
CA SER A 21 -4.51 9.88 -4.50
C SER A 21 -3.64 10.58 -5.53
N THR A 22 -3.70 11.91 -5.55
CA THR A 22 -2.82 12.74 -6.37
C THR A 22 -1.66 13.22 -5.53
N ARG A 23 -0.45 13.13 -6.07
CA ARG A 23 0.77 13.66 -5.43
C ARG A 23 1.34 14.81 -6.25
N THR A 24 1.55 15.94 -5.60
CA THR A 24 2.20 17.11 -6.21
C THR A 24 3.70 17.06 -5.96
N VAL A 25 4.49 17.25 -7.01
CA VAL A 25 5.96 17.28 -6.98
C VAL A 25 6.41 18.67 -7.47
N ASP A 26 7.31 19.30 -6.72
CA ASP A 26 7.94 20.58 -7.11
C ASP A 26 9.28 20.30 -7.81
N LEU A 27 9.38 20.77 -9.06
CA LEU A 27 10.58 20.67 -9.89
C LEU A 27 11.36 22.00 -9.94
N GLY A 28 11.39 22.75 -8.83
CA GLY A 28 12.15 24.00 -8.72
C GLY A 28 11.41 25.20 -9.31
N GLY A 29 10.09 25.27 -9.08
CA GLY A 29 9.23 26.36 -9.55
C GLY A 29 8.08 25.91 -10.45
N GLU A 30 8.03 24.63 -10.79
CA GLU A 30 6.91 24.00 -11.49
C GLU A 30 6.31 22.90 -10.62
N LEU A 31 5.01 22.98 -10.35
CA LEU A 31 4.27 21.99 -9.59
C LEU A 31 3.55 21.04 -10.55
N LEU A 32 3.97 19.78 -10.55
CA LEU A 32 3.32 18.72 -11.34
C LEU A 32 2.50 17.82 -10.42
N ALA A 33 1.26 17.55 -10.83
CA ALA A 33 0.32 16.71 -10.10
C ALA A 33 0.19 15.36 -10.80
N TYR A 34 0.59 14.29 -10.13
CA TYR A 34 0.53 12.93 -10.65
C TYR A 34 -0.57 12.13 -9.95
N PRO A 35 -1.52 11.52 -10.68
CA PRO A 35 -2.41 10.54 -10.10
C PRO A 35 -1.62 9.30 -9.68
N GLY A 36 -2.07 8.62 -8.64
CA GLY A 36 -1.41 7.43 -8.14
C GLY A 36 -2.24 6.64 -7.16
N MET A 37 -1.68 5.52 -6.73
CA MET A 37 -2.24 4.63 -5.74
C MET A 37 -1.39 4.67 -4.47
N LEU A 38 -2.02 4.94 -3.35
CA LEU A 38 -1.40 4.80 -2.03
C LEU A 38 -1.79 3.45 -1.43
N ILE A 39 -0.80 2.62 -1.16
CA ILE A 39 -0.94 1.38 -0.41
C ILE A 39 -0.56 1.67 1.05
N THR A 40 -1.52 1.55 1.96
CA THR A 40 -1.31 1.73 3.38
C THR A 40 -1.40 0.39 4.09
N ARG A 41 -0.37 0.06 4.88
CA ARG A 41 -0.34 -1.12 5.74
C ARG A 41 -0.62 -0.70 7.16
N THR A 42 -1.57 -1.37 7.80
CA THR A 42 -2.10 -0.96 9.10
C THR A 42 -2.05 -2.14 10.07
N VAL A 43 -1.59 -1.91 11.30
CA VAL A 43 -1.64 -2.89 12.41
C VAL A 43 -2.51 -2.33 13.52
N ASN A 44 -3.58 -3.06 13.88
CA ASN A 44 -4.53 -2.64 14.92
C ASN A 44 -5.14 -1.23 14.69
N GLY A 45 -5.28 -0.82 13.43
CA GLY A 45 -5.76 0.51 13.04
C GLY A 45 -4.70 1.60 12.96
N THR A 46 -3.43 1.29 13.22
CA THR A 46 -2.31 2.24 13.11
C THR A 46 -1.50 1.98 11.83
N PRO A 47 -1.29 2.99 10.95
CA PRO A 47 -0.45 2.83 9.77
C PRO A 47 1.00 2.55 10.19
N VAL A 48 1.57 1.50 9.63
CA VAL A 48 2.96 1.07 9.88
C VAL A 48 3.85 1.22 8.66
N ALA A 49 3.25 1.33 7.47
CA ALA A 49 3.97 1.63 6.24
C ALA A 49 3.02 2.19 5.18
N GLU A 50 3.55 3.07 4.34
CA GLU A 50 2.86 3.69 3.22
C GLU A 50 3.74 3.63 1.99
N GLU A 51 3.15 3.30 0.85
CA GLU A 51 3.84 3.24 -0.42
C GLU A 51 2.96 3.88 -1.50
N TRP A 52 3.45 4.93 -2.13
CA TRP A 52 2.76 5.60 -3.23
C TRP A 52 3.33 5.12 -4.56
N LEU A 53 2.45 4.72 -5.46
CA LEU A 53 2.77 4.25 -6.80
C LEU A 53 2.18 5.23 -7.82
N PRO A 54 3.00 5.79 -8.73
CA PRO A 54 2.48 6.63 -9.80
C PRO A 54 1.62 5.81 -10.75
N VAL A 55 0.56 6.42 -11.25
CA VAL A 55 -0.17 5.95 -12.43
C VAL A 55 0.18 6.93 -13.53
N GLY A 56 0.93 6.48 -14.54
CA GLY A 56 1.29 7.31 -15.69
C GLY A 56 0.06 7.66 -16.54
N ASP A 57 0.17 8.72 -17.33
CA ASP A 57 -0.88 9.13 -18.27
C ASP A 57 -1.10 8.11 -19.41
N ASP A 58 -0.07 7.31 -19.71
CA ASP A 58 -0.10 6.17 -20.64
C ASP A 58 0.47 4.93 -19.92
N PRO A 59 -0.35 4.20 -19.14
CA PRO A 59 0.11 3.08 -18.34
C PRO A 59 0.56 1.91 -19.22
N THR A 60 1.70 1.33 -18.88
CA THR A 60 2.30 0.20 -19.60
C THR A 60 2.10 -1.12 -18.85
N GLU A 61 2.31 -2.25 -19.54
CA GLU A 61 2.31 -3.58 -18.90
C GLU A 61 3.33 -3.68 -17.75
N ALA A 62 4.47 -3.00 -17.87
CA ALA A 62 5.47 -2.94 -16.81
C ALA A 62 4.97 -2.18 -15.57
N ASP A 63 4.11 -1.18 -15.74
CA ASP A 63 3.48 -0.46 -14.64
C ASP A 63 2.45 -1.36 -13.93
N ASP A 64 1.66 -2.11 -14.69
CA ASP A 64 0.72 -3.09 -14.15
C ASP A 64 1.44 -4.17 -13.34
N GLU A 65 2.52 -4.75 -13.89
CA GLU A 65 3.36 -5.71 -13.18
C GLU A 65 3.93 -5.14 -11.89
N HIS A 66 4.35 -3.86 -11.91
CA HIS A 66 4.86 -3.18 -10.72
C HIS A 66 3.78 -3.08 -9.65
N VAL A 67 2.59 -2.60 -10.01
CA VAL A 67 1.46 -2.46 -9.09
C VAL A 67 1.06 -3.81 -8.52
N ILE A 68 0.90 -4.83 -9.36
CA ILE A 68 0.55 -6.20 -8.96
C ILE A 68 1.58 -6.73 -7.97
N LYS A 69 2.87 -6.56 -8.25
CA LYS A 69 3.95 -7.05 -7.37
C LYS A 69 3.92 -6.37 -5.99
N ARG A 70 3.70 -5.05 -5.94
CA ARG A 70 3.63 -4.29 -4.68
C ARG A 70 2.39 -4.64 -3.88
N LEU A 71 1.24 -4.72 -4.54
CA LEU A 71 -0.02 -5.13 -3.91
C LEU A 71 0.07 -6.56 -3.38
N HIS A 72 0.60 -7.49 -4.19
CA HIS A 72 0.80 -8.87 -3.78
C HIS A 72 1.71 -8.96 -2.54
N ALA A 73 2.83 -8.24 -2.51
CA ALA A 73 3.71 -8.20 -1.34
C ALA A 73 3.00 -7.65 -0.08
N ALA A 74 2.17 -6.61 -0.23
CA ALA A 74 1.38 -6.06 0.87
C ALA A 74 0.34 -7.08 1.39
N LEU A 75 -0.35 -7.79 0.49
CA LEU A 75 -1.32 -8.83 0.85
C LEU A 75 -0.66 -10.04 1.50
N CYS A 76 0.51 -10.48 1.02
CA CYS A 76 1.29 -11.52 1.70
C CYS A 76 1.68 -11.09 3.12
N TRP A 77 2.11 -9.83 3.29
CA TRP A 77 2.39 -9.29 4.62
C TRP A 77 1.14 -9.31 5.52
N GLN A 78 -0.04 -8.98 4.98
CA GLN A 78 -1.31 -9.01 5.68
C GLN A 78 -1.64 -10.41 6.21
N HIS A 79 -1.43 -11.43 5.37
CA HIS A 79 -1.73 -12.82 5.69
C HIS A 79 -0.66 -13.49 6.56
N GLY A 80 0.41 -12.77 6.90
CA GLY A 80 1.55 -13.35 7.63
C GLY A 80 2.42 -14.27 6.77
N THR A 81 2.15 -14.35 5.46
CA THR A 81 2.94 -15.09 4.47
C THR A 81 4.07 -14.25 3.91
N ALA A 82 4.61 -13.29 4.68
CA ALA A 82 5.81 -12.58 4.30
C ALA A 82 6.91 -13.63 4.07
N ASN A 83 7.21 -13.89 2.79
CA ASN A 83 8.19 -14.88 2.36
C ASN A 83 9.45 -14.69 3.22
N ASN A 84 9.70 -15.66 4.11
CA ASN A 84 10.88 -15.67 4.96
C ASN A 84 12.09 -15.92 4.06
N THR A 85 12.52 -14.89 3.35
CA THR A 85 13.81 -14.90 2.65
C THR A 85 14.85 -14.51 3.68
N THR A 86 15.12 -15.44 4.59
CA THR A 86 16.28 -15.35 5.48
C THR A 86 17.11 -16.62 5.33
N ARG A 87 18.31 -16.49 4.76
CA ARG A 87 19.49 -17.09 5.38
C ARG A 87 20.73 -16.25 5.06
N PRO A 88 21.29 -15.47 6.00
CA PRO A 88 22.70 -15.12 5.92
C PRO A 88 23.51 -16.41 6.16
N GLY A 89 24.62 -16.52 5.42
CA GLY A 89 25.49 -17.69 5.39
C GLY A 89 26.05 -18.07 6.77
N ALA A 90 26.35 -19.37 6.84
CA ALA A 90 27.09 -20.04 7.90
C ALA A 90 28.54 -19.57 7.98
#